data_AF-A0A4R6T148-F1
#
_entry.id   AF-A0A4R6T148-F1
#
_cell.length_a   1.000
_cell.length_b   1.000
_cell.length_c   1.000
_cell.angle_alpha   90.00
_cell.angle_beta   90.00
_cell.angle_gamma   90.00
#
_symmetry.space_group_name_H-M   'P 1'
#
loop_
_entity.id
_entity.type
_entity.pdbx_description
1 polymer ?
#
loop_
_entity_poly.entity_id
_entity_poly.type
_entity_poly.pdbx_seq_one_letter_code
_entity_poly.pdbx_strand_id
1 'polypeptide(L)' 'MHINYTKYTHGDIVYLKTDPDQKPRMVISFSIRPGGVAYYELAAGADSSYHFEIEMSDTKDDNLILGI' A
#
# COMPACT_ATOMS: atom_id res chain seq x y z
N MET A 1 0.24 -22.35 3.95
CA MET A 1 -0.69 -21.36 4.54
C MET A 1 0.18 -20.20 5.00
N HIS A 2 0.06 -19.02 4.37
CA HIS A 2 0.80 -17.83 4.81
C HIS A 2 0.09 -17.25 6.04
N ILE A 3 0.85 -16.98 7.10
CA ILE A 3 0.34 -16.30 8.29
C ILE A 3 0.48 -14.80 8.02
N ASN A 4 -0.64 -14.08 8.07
CA ASN A 4 -0.67 -12.63 7.91
C ASN A 4 -0.62 -11.98 9.30
N TYR A 5 0.50 -11.34 9.63
CA TYR A 5 0.66 -10.57 10.87
C TYR A 5 0.20 -9.11 10.74
N THR A 6 -0.08 -8.70 9.50
CA THR A 6 -0.42 -7.36 9.06
C THR A 6 -1.57 -7.45 8.05
N LYS A 7 -2.26 -6.33 7.78
CA LYS A 7 -3.37 -6.32 6.81
C LYS A 7 -2.90 -6.70 5.40
N TYR A 8 -1.71 -6.24 5.03
CA TYR A 8 -1.05 -6.55 3.76
C TYR A 8 0.26 -7.30 4.00
N THR A 9 0.66 -8.17 3.09
CA THR A 9 1.91 -8.93 3.14
C THR A 9 2.75 -8.72 1.89
N HIS A 10 3.99 -9.23 1.90
CA HIS A 10 4.89 -9.13 0.75
C HIS A 10 4.26 -9.74 -0.50
N GLY A 11 4.30 -8.99 -1.60
CA GLY A 11 3.73 -9.37 -2.90
C GLY A 11 2.30 -8.87 -3.13
N ASP A 12 1.60 -8.38 -2.11
CA ASP A 12 0.25 -7.82 -2.30
C ASP A 12 0.31 -6.57 -3.18
N ILE A 13 -0.69 -6.43 -4.05
CA ILE A 13 -0.88 -5.23 -4.88
C ILE A 13 -1.88 -4.31 -4.19
N VAL A 14 -1.49 -3.07 -4.00
CA VAL A 14 -2.29 -2.03 -3.36
C VAL A 14 -2.29 -0.74 -4.18
N TYR A 15 -3.17 0.18 -3.80
CA TYR A 15 -3.32 1.52 -4.37
C TYR A 15 -3.24 2.57 -3.27
N LEU A 16 -2.65 3.73 -3.57
CA LEU A 16 -2.64 4.85 -2.64
C LEU A 16 -3.91 5.68 -2.82
N LYS A 17 -4.67 5.86 -1.74
CA LYS A 17 -5.93 6.63 -1.74
C LYS A 17 -5.73 8.11 -2.04
N THR A 18 -4.52 8.62 -1.84
CA THR A 18 -4.15 10.02 -2.07
C THR A 18 -3.50 10.25 -3.43
N ASP A 19 -3.14 9.19 -4.16
CA ASP A 19 -2.56 9.26 -5.50
C ASP A 19 -3.68 9.34 -6.54
N PRO A 20 -3.86 10.46 -7.26
CA PRO A 20 -4.94 10.59 -8.26
C PRO A 20 -4.86 9.55 -9.38
N ASP A 21 -3.64 9.10 -9.72
CA ASP A 21 -3.45 8.10 -10.76
C ASP A 21 -3.76 6.67 -10.26
N GLN A 22 -3.71 6.47 -8.94
CA GLN A 22 -3.81 5.18 -8.26
C GLN A 22 -3.07 4.06 -9.01
N LYS A 23 -1.77 4.27 -9.27
CA LYS A 23 -0.96 3.24 -9.92
C LYS A 23 -0.84 2.02 -8.99
N PRO A 24 -0.92 0.78 -9.51
CA PRO A 24 -0.74 -0.41 -8.69
C PRO A 24 0.67 -0.43 -8.11
N ARG A 25 0.79 -0.72 -6.82
CA ARG A 25 2.07 -0.82 -6.11
C ARG A 25 2.18 -2.13 -5.37
N MET A 26 3.35 -2.77 -5.42
CA MET A 26 3.60 -4.03 -4.73
C MET A 26 4.18 -3.77 -3.34
N VAL A 27 3.66 -4.43 -2.32
CA VAL A 27 4.30 -4.46 -1.00
C VAL A 27 5.58 -5.26 -1.10
N ILE A 28 6.73 -4.61 -0.92
CA ILE A 28 8.05 -5.24 -1.00
C ILE A 28 8.69 -5.45 0.36
N SER A 29 8.35 -4.63 1.36
CA SER A 29 8.79 -4.80 2.74
C SER A 29 7.82 -4.11 3.70
N PHE A 30 7.93 -4.41 4.99
CA PHE A 30 7.28 -3.62 6.03
C PHE A 30 8.15 -3.61 7.29
N SER A 31 7.99 -2.55 8.08
CA SER A 31 8.64 -2.39 9.38
C SER A 31 7.59 -2.09 10.45
N ILE A 32 7.77 -2.67 11.63
CA ILE A 32 6.95 -2.35 12.80
C ILE A 32 7.63 -1.24 13.58
N ARG A 33 6.98 -0.08 13.67
CA ARG A 33 7.43 1.09 14.45
C ARG A 33 6.96 0.97 15.91
N PRO A 34 7.54 1.72 16.86
CA PRO A 34 7.07 1.77 18.24
C PRO A 34 5.54 1.98 18.32
N GLY A 35 4.88 1.25 19.22
CA GLY A 35 3.42 1.22 19.30
C GLY A 35 2.74 0.22 18.36
N GLY A 36 3.49 -0.62 17.64
CA GLY A 36 2.93 -1.67 16.80
C GLY A 36 2.42 -1.18 15.44
N VAL A 37 2.82 0.03 15.03
CA VAL A 37 2.37 0.62 13.76
C VAL A 37 3.16 0.04 12.60
N ALA A 38 2.48 -0.57 11.64
CA ALA A 38 3.09 -1.06 10.42
C ALA A 38 3.35 0.09 9.42
N TYR A 39 4.56 0.13 8.89
CA TYR A 39 4.98 1.07 7.85
C TYR A 39 5.52 0.27 6.66
N TYR A 40 4.81 0.35 5.54
CA TYR A 40 4.97 -0.51 4.38
C TYR A 40 5.82 0.17 3.33
N GLU A 41 6.75 -0.55 2.72
CA GLU A 41 7.46 -0.11 1.53
C GLU A 41 6.76 -0.65 0.29
N LEU A 42 6.38 0.26 -0.61
CA LEU A 42 5.65 -0.02 -1.82
C LEU A 42 6.51 0.28 -3.05
N ALA A 43 6.66 -0.69 -3.94
CA ALA A 43 7.35 -0.55 -5.21
C ALA A 43 6.36 -0.22 -6.34
N ALA A 44 6.74 0.72 -7.19
CA ALA A 44 6.05 1.06 -8.42
C ALA A 44 7.08 1.19 -9.56
N GLY A 45 7.37 0.07 -10.23
CA GLY A 45 8.46 0.01 -11.22
C GLY A 45 9.82 0.06 -10.53
N ALA A 46 10.66 1.03 -10.90
CA ALA A 46 11.99 1.22 -10.34
C ALA A 46 12.02 2.04 -9.04
N ASP A 47 10.90 2.68 -8.69
CA ASP A 47 10.78 3.53 -7.50
C ASP A 47 10.14 2.78 -6.34
N SER A 48 10.59 3.09 -5.12
CA SER A 48 9.91 2.66 -3.88
C SER A 48 9.66 3.85 -2.95
N SER A 49 8.65 3.70 -2.10
CA SER A 49 8.27 4.73 -1.11
C SER A 49 7.56 4.08 0.07
N TYR A 50 7.60 4.71 1.24
CA TYR A 50 7.01 4.16 2.46
C TYR A 50 5.69 4.83 2.82
N HIS A 51 4.70 4.02 3.22
CA HIS A 51 3.33 4.45 3.47
C HIS A 51 2.72 3.74 4.69
N PHE A 52 1.79 4.42 5.35
CA PHE A 52 0.97 3.82 6.39
C PHE A 52 -0.22 3.06 5.80
N GLU A 53 -0.70 2.06 6.54
CA GLU A 53 -1.85 1.25 6.13
C GLU A 53 -3.08 2.07 5.75
N ILE A 54 -3.31 3.19 6.45
CA ILE A 54 -4.48 4.05 6.24
C ILE A 54 -4.47 4.74 4.86
N GLU A 55 -3.29 4.94 4.29
CA GLU A 55 -3.09 5.55 2.96
C GLU A 55 -3.34 4.55 1.82
N MET A 56 -3.42 3.26 2.15
CA MET A 56 -3.47 2.16 1.19
C MET A 56 -4.87 1.52 1.07
N SER A 57 -5.15 0.96 -0.11
CA SER A 57 -6.37 0.21 -0.43
C SER A 57 -6.03 -1.02 -1.28
N ASP A 58 -6.73 -2.13 -1.09
CA ASP A 58 -6.71 -3.32 -1.96
C ASP A 58 -7.56 -3.13 -3.23
N THR A 59 -8.50 -2.19 -3.19
CA THR A 59 -9.31 -1.79 -4.34
C THR A 59 -8.95 -0.40 -4.83
N LYS A 60 -8.97 -0.24 -6.16
CA LYS A 60 -8.89 1.08 -6.80
C LYS A 60 -10.18 1.86 -6.52
N ASP A 61 -10.08 3.14 -6.22
CA ASP A 61 -11.23 4.05 -6.10
C ASP A 61 -11.40 4.82 -7.41
N ASP A 62 -12.42 4.43 -8.17
CA ASP A 62 -12.71 4.98 -9.49
C ASP A 62 -13.19 6.44 -9.44
N ASN A 63 -13.75 6.91 -8.32
CA ASN A 63 -14.23 8.29 -8.22
C ASN A 63 -13.06 9.28 -8.17
N LEU A 64 -11.98 8.91 -7.48
CA LEU A 64 -10.78 9.73 -7.41
C LEU A 64 -10.11 9.90 -8.78
N ILE A 65 -10.17 8.87 -9.62
CA ILE A 65 -9.60 8.86 -10.97
C ILE A 65 -10.42 9.74 -11.92
N LEU A 66 -11.76 9.69 -11.78
CA LEU A 66 -12.68 10.45 -12.62
C LEU A 66 -12.82 11.92 -12.18
N GLY A 67 -12.31 12.27 -11.00
CA GLY A 67 -12.35 13.64 -10.47
C GLY A 67 -13.77 14.15 -10.20
N ILE A 68 -14.70 13.24 -9.90
CA ILE A 68 -16.14 13.51 -9.66
C ILE A 68 -16.53 13.32 -8.21
#